data_AF-A0A6N9NTI1-F1
#
_entry.id   AF-A0A6N9NTI1-F1
#
_cell.length_a   1.000
_cell.length_b   1.000
_cell.length_c   1.000
_cell.angle_alpha   90.00
_cell.angle_beta   90.00
_cell.angle_gamma   90.00
#
_symmetry.space_group_name_H-M   'P 1'
#
loop_
_entity.id
_entity.type
_entity.pdbx_description
1 polymer ?
#
loop_
_entity_poly.entity_id
_entity_poly.type
_entity_poly.pdbx_seq_one_letter_code
_entity_poly.pdbx_strand_id
1 'polypeptide(L)' 'MKKFEVGKQYSMSSICDHNCIWTYTVTTRTAQTITITDGTEVKKCRINKKISEYSNAETVYPLGRYSMAPSLTA' A
#
# COMPACT_ATOMS: atom_id res chain seq x y z
N MET A 1 -15.37 -2.59 2.91
CA MET A 1 -14.03 -2.33 2.33
C MET A 1 -13.34 -1.24 3.12
N LYS A 2 -12.28 -1.58 3.86
CA LYS A 2 -11.41 -0.60 4.53
C LYS A 2 -10.70 0.27 3.49
N LYS A 3 -10.50 1.54 3.80
CA LYS A 3 -9.92 2.53 2.88
C LYS A 3 -8.71 3.19 3.52
N PHE A 4 -7.74 3.59 2.72
CA PHE A 4 -6.59 4.32 3.21
C PHE A 4 -7.02 5.67 3.79
N GLU A 5 -6.52 5.97 4.98
CA GLU A 5 -6.76 7.24 5.66
C GLU A 5 -5.54 8.15 5.51
N VAL A 6 -5.78 9.39 5.10
CA VAL A 6 -4.71 10.39 4.99
C VAL A 6 -4.17 10.70 6.39
N GLY A 7 -2.84 10.71 6.53
CA GLY A 7 -2.15 10.92 7.79
C GLY A 7 -1.90 9.64 8.59
N LYS A 8 -2.47 8.48 8.19
CA LYS A 8 -2.12 7.19 8.80
C LYS A 8 -0.87 6.58 8.17
N GLN A 9 -0.14 5.86 9.01
CA GLN A 9 0.94 4.97 8.60
C GLN A 9 0.42 3.55 8.42
N TYR A 10 0.91 2.92 7.36
CA TYR A 10 0.64 1.54 7.00
C TYR A 10 1.96 0.85 6.71
N SER A 11 2.10 -0.38 7.16
CA SER A 11 3.30 -1.17 6.95
C SER A 11 3.00 -2.46 6.20
N MET A 12 4.00 -2.95 5.47
CA MET A 12 3.96 -4.25 4.80
C MET A 12 5.31 -4.94 4.97
N SER A 13 5.32 -6.27 4.98
CA SER A 13 6.54 -7.07 5.10
C SER A 13 6.76 -7.93 3.86
N SER A 14 8.02 -8.31 3.61
CA SER A 14 8.33 -9.30 2.58
C SER A 14 7.84 -10.67 3.03
N ILE A 15 7.35 -11.47 2.09
CA ILE A 15 6.96 -12.86 2.37
C ILE A 15 8.18 -13.78 2.51
N CYS A 16 9.33 -13.39 1.94
CA CYS A 16 10.56 -14.17 2.01
C CYS A 16 11.42 -13.80 3.22
N ASP A 17 11.28 -12.58 3.75
CA ASP A 17 12.04 -12.08 4.89
C ASP A 17 11.15 -11.22 5.77
N HIS A 18 10.82 -11.74 6.96
CA HIS A 18 9.92 -11.06 7.90
C HIS A 18 10.53 -9.82 8.57
N ASN A 19 11.85 -9.64 8.50
CA ASN A 19 12.53 -8.46 9.04
C ASN A 19 12.49 -7.29 8.05
N CYS A 20 12.25 -7.56 6.78
CA CYS A 20 12.11 -6.56 5.74
C CYS A 20 10.71 -5.94 5.78
N ILE A 21 10.58 -4.84 6.54
CA ILE A 21 9.33 -4.09 6.74
C ILE A 21 9.45 -2.74 6.06
N TRP A 22 8.46 -2.39 5.24
CA TRP A 22 8.31 -1.06 4.67
C TRP A 22 7.16 -0.34 5.35
N THR A 23 7.38 0.91 5.76
CA THR A 23 6.37 1.71 6.46
C THR A 23 6.09 2.99 5.69
N TYR A 24 4.87 3.13 5.21
CA TYR A 24 4.46 4.27 4.41
C TYR A 24 3.39 5.10 5.10
N THR A 25 3.52 6.42 5.03
CA THR A 25 2.52 7.39 5.45
C THR A 25 1.69 7.82 4.25
N VAL A 26 0.36 7.75 4.35
CA VAL A 26 -0.53 8.22 3.27
C VAL A 26 -0.64 9.74 3.34
N THR A 27 -0.16 10.45 2.32
CA THR A 27 -0.21 11.92 2.27
C THR A 27 -1.44 12.43 1.55
N THR A 28 -1.88 11.74 0.51
CA THR A 28 -3.08 12.09 -0.24
C THR A 28 -3.80 10.85 -0.76
N ARG A 29 -5.12 10.92 -0.79
CA ARG A 29 -5.99 9.82 -1.23
C ARG A 29 -7.00 10.35 -2.23
N THR A 30 -7.09 9.70 -3.38
CA THR A 30 -8.13 9.93 -4.41
C THR A 30 -8.99 8.68 -4.58
N ALA A 31 -10.03 8.73 -5.41
CA ALA A 31 -10.92 7.60 -5.63
C ALA A 31 -10.25 6.34 -6.24
N GLN A 32 -9.13 6.49 -6.94
CA GLN A 32 -8.45 5.38 -7.64
C GLN A 32 -6.95 5.29 -7.36
N THR A 33 -6.35 6.33 -6.78
CA THR A 33 -4.91 6.40 -6.50
C THR A 33 -4.66 6.98 -5.12
N ILE A 34 -3.59 6.52 -4.48
CA ILE A 34 -3.09 7.10 -3.23
C ILE A 34 -1.66 7.55 -3.45
N THR A 35 -1.26 8.57 -2.70
CA THR A 35 0.11 9.01 -2.60
C THR A 35 0.60 8.66 -1.21
N ILE A 36 1.72 7.97 -1.16
CA ILE A 36 2.35 7.50 0.05
C ILE A 36 3.79 8.00 0.12
N THR A 37 4.32 8.13 1.33
CA THR A 37 5.71 8.51 1.54
C THR A 37 6.33 7.71 2.67
N ASP A 38 7.59 7.35 2.52
CA ASP A 38 8.42 6.74 3.57
C ASP A 38 9.20 7.82 4.35
N GLY A 39 8.98 9.11 4.05
CA GLY A 39 9.77 10.24 4.56
C GLY A 39 10.94 10.61 3.65
N THR A 40 11.47 9.65 2.90
CA THR A 40 12.55 9.88 1.92
C THR A 40 12.02 10.06 0.50
N GLU A 41 11.11 9.18 0.08
CA GLU A 41 10.51 9.20 -1.26
C GLU A 41 8.99 9.35 -1.18
N VAL A 42 8.42 9.99 -2.20
CA VAL A 42 6.96 10.09 -2.40
C VAL A 42 6.59 9.23 -3.60
N LYS A 43 5.68 8.27 -3.40
CA LYS A 43 5.21 7.33 -4.43
C LYS A 43 3.72 7.46 -4.62
N LYS A 44 3.30 7.44 -5.89
CA LYS A 44 1.89 7.40 -6.27
C LYS A 44 1.51 5.99 -6.71
N CYS A 45 0.54 5.39 -6.04
CA CYS A 45 0.11 4.02 -6.29
C CYS A 45 -1.36 3.97 -6.70
N ARG A 46 -1.70 3.06 -7.62
CA ARG A 46 -3.09 2.82 -8.03
C ARG A 46 -3.69 1.70 -7.21
N ILE A 47 -4.91 1.91 -6.73
CA ILE A 47 -5.68 0.92 -5.97
C ILE A 47 -6.10 -0.22 -6.90
N ASN A 48 -5.81 -1.46 -6.51
CA ASN A 48 -6.20 -2.64 -7.26
C ASN A 48 -7.59 -3.12 -6.80
N LYS A 49 -8.62 -2.85 -7.59
CA LYS A 49 -10.02 -3.19 -7.27
C LYS A 49 -10.22 -4.69 -7.00
N LYS A 50 -9.69 -5.56 -7.86
CA LYS A 50 -9.86 -7.02 -7.74
C LYS A 50 -9.33 -7.56 -6.40
N ILE A 51 -8.13 -7.12 -6.01
CA ILE A 51 -7.53 -7.52 -4.74
C ILE A 51 -8.25 -6.86 -3.56
N SER A 52 -8.69 -5.62 -3.73
CA SER A 52 -9.39 -4.89 -2.67
C SER A 52 -10.76 -5.51 -2.35
N GLU A 53 -11.44 -6.06 -3.36
CA GLU A 53 -12.68 -6.83 -3.20
C GLU A 53 -12.43 -8.14 -2.45
N TYR A 54 -11.35 -8.85 -2.79
CA TYR A 54 -10.96 -10.10 -2.13
C TYR A 54 -10.57 -9.91 -0.65
N SER A 55 -9.71 -8.92 -0.35
CA SER A 55 -9.24 -8.65 1.02
C SER A 55 -10.19 -7.75 1.83
N ASN A 56 -11.31 -7.30 1.25
CA ASN A 56 -12.21 -6.31 1.84
C ASN A 56 -11.49 -5.03 2.34
N ALA A 57 -10.36 -4.68 1.73
CA ALA A 57 -9.52 -3.53 2.09
C ALA A 57 -8.80 -2.97 0.86
N GLU A 58 -8.73 -1.65 0.71
CA GLU A 58 -7.96 -1.03 -0.38
C GLU A 58 -6.52 -1.55 -0.37
N THR A 59 -6.08 -2.06 -1.52
CA THR A 59 -4.75 -2.69 -1.66
C THR A 59 -3.95 -2.03 -2.78
N VAL A 60 -2.68 -1.74 -2.51
CA VAL A 60 -1.73 -1.17 -3.47
C VAL A 60 -0.38 -1.90 -3.44
N TYR A 61 0.40 -1.72 -4.51
CA TYR A 61 1.71 -2.34 -4.68
C TYR A 61 2.79 -1.25 -4.86
N PRO A 62 3.39 -0.74 -3.77
CA PRO A 62 4.29 0.39 -3.83
C PRO A 62 5.69 0.04 -4.37
N LEU A 63 6.09 -1.23 -4.28
CA LEU A 63 7.34 -1.75 -4.85
C LEU A 63 7.16 -2.25 -6.30
N GLY A 64 5.98 -2.08 -6.88
CA GLY A 64 5.62 -2.63 -8.18
C GLY A 64 4.98 -4.02 -8.06
N ARG A 65 4.61 -4.58 -9.21
CA ARG A 65 3.82 -5.80 -9.30
C ARG A 65 4.63 -6.93 -9.92
N TYR A 66 5.07 -7.85 -9.09
CA TYR A 66 5.85 -9.03 -9.45
C TYR A 66 5.41 -10.24 -8.60
N SER A 67 5.90 -11.44 -8.91
CA SER A 67 5.56 -12.64 -8.13
C SER A 67 6.02 -12.45 -6.67
N MET A 68 5.13 -12.75 -5.71
CA MET A 68 5.41 -12.57 -4.28
C MET A 68 5.68 -11.11 -3.85
N ALA A 69 5.28 -10.13 -4.66
CA ALA A 69 5.39 -8.73 -4.30
C ALA A 69 4.56 -8.43 -3.03
N PRO A 70 5.14 -7.76 -2.03
CA PRO A 70 4.42 -7.34 -0.85
C PRO A 70 3.34 -6.32 -1.25
N SER A 71 2.17 -6.47 -0.64
CA SER A 71 1.02 -5.60 -0.86
C SER A 71 0.75 -4.76 0.38
N LEU A 72 0.56 -3.46 0.19
CA LEU A 72 0.13 -2.56 1.24
C LEU A 72 -1.41 -2.56 1.28
N THR A 73 -1.98 -2.88 2.43
CA THR A 73 -3.44 -2.93 2.66
C THR A 73 -3.88 -1.91 3.69
N ALA A 74 -5.10 -1.39 3.55
CA ALA A 74 -5.71 -0.42 4.45
C ALA A 74 -6.38 -1.02 5.71
#